data_AF-A0A7X9DHN3-F1
#
_entry.id   AF-A0A7X9DHN3-F1
#
_cell.length_a   1.000
_cell.length_b   1.000
_cell.length_c   1.000
_cell.angle_alpha   90.00
_cell.angle_beta   90.00
_cell.angle_gamma   90.00
#
_symmetry.space_group_name_H-M   'P 1'
#
loop_
_entity.id
_entity.type
_entity.pdbx_description
1 polymer ?
#
loop_
_entity_poly.entity_id
_entity_poly.type
_entity_poly.pdbx_seq_one_letter_code
_entity_poly.pdbx_strand_id
1 'polypeptide(L)'
;MFLDKQINNSDMKQIIIIGFFFSLIFKGYSQDFEKIEFVKFNKVIGDIYTSDSFTDLKTKWDYEYILLLDSSGIERINEIRPDIVNDFRKNYSKPILEKHKKVISSNVKFIEDCFKNENLQDLILNNTTIETNLSNKKLQSPIYIKDDKMAVYEINGEGWSECDRIRITDKGLLIEMIYIIQE
;
A
#
# COMPACT_ATOMS: atom_id res chain seq x y z
N MET A 1 -58.93 28.69 46.96
CA MET A 1 -59.85 27.62 46.58
C MET A 1 -59.24 26.92 45.38
N PHE A 2 -58.74 25.69 45.61
CA PHE A 2 -58.39 24.58 44.70
C PHE A 2 -57.63 24.89 43.39
N LEU A 3 -56.33 24.61 43.28
CA LEU A 3 -55.62 23.30 43.18
C LEU A 3 -55.43 22.83 41.73
N ASP A 4 -54.14 22.71 41.38
CA ASP A 4 -53.48 21.67 40.58
C ASP A 4 -53.96 21.32 39.16
N LYS A 5 -53.01 21.35 38.21
CA LYS A 5 -52.23 20.18 37.72
C LYS A 5 -51.98 20.26 36.20
N GLN A 6 -50.73 20.38 35.77
CA GLN A 6 -49.91 19.27 35.30
C GLN A 6 -48.60 19.78 34.67
N ILE A 7 -47.50 19.29 35.24
CA ILE A 7 -46.18 19.23 34.63
C ILE A 7 -46.24 18.20 33.50
N ASN A 8 -45.67 18.50 32.33
CA ASN A 8 -45.03 17.44 31.57
C ASN A 8 -43.83 17.94 30.75
N ASN A 9 -42.74 17.21 30.97
CA ASN A 9 -41.45 17.27 30.30
C ASN A 9 -41.58 17.22 28.77
N SER A 10 -40.74 17.96 28.06
CA SER A 10 -39.79 17.35 27.12
C SER A 10 -38.92 18.41 26.46
N ASP A 11 -37.61 18.22 26.61
CA ASP A 11 -36.61 18.45 25.57
C ASP A 11 -36.11 19.88 25.35
N MET A 12 -35.33 20.29 26.35
CA MET A 12 -34.10 21.05 26.19
C MET A 12 -33.21 20.41 25.09
N LYS A 13 -33.38 20.77 23.82
CA LYS A 13 -32.38 20.48 22.78
C LYS A 13 -31.34 21.58 22.78
N GLN A 14 -30.46 21.54 23.77
CA GLN A 14 -29.11 22.06 23.58
C GLN A 14 -28.50 21.29 22.40
N ILE A 15 -28.30 21.98 21.29
CA ILE A 15 -27.51 21.43 20.18
C ILE A 15 -26.07 21.41 20.69
N ILE A 16 -25.66 20.28 21.26
CA ILE A 16 -24.24 19.96 21.43
C ILE A 16 -23.75 19.67 20.01
N ILE A 17 -23.14 20.67 19.37
CA ILE A 17 -22.27 20.42 18.23
C ILE A 17 -21.07 19.67 18.81
N ILE A 18 -21.11 18.34 18.74
CA ILE A 18 -19.95 17.48 18.97
C ILE A 18 -19.02 17.71 17.78
N GLY A 19 -18.27 18.81 17.82
CA GLY A 19 -17.07 18.96 17.02
C GLY A 19 -16.10 17.89 17.49
N PHE A 20 -15.87 16.90 16.63
CA PHE A 20 -14.97 15.78 16.89
C PHE A 20 -13.55 16.33 17.08
N PHE A 21 -13.20 16.64 18.33
CA PHE A 21 -11.81 16.85 18.76
C PHE A 21 -11.11 15.49 18.79
N PHE A 22 -10.66 15.02 17.63
CA PHE A 22 -9.56 14.06 17.57
C PHE A 22 -8.24 14.84 17.41
N SER A 23 -7.87 15.59 18.44
CA SER A 23 -6.46 15.87 18.71
C SER A 23 -5.98 14.85 19.73
N LEU A 24 -6.09 13.57 19.38
CA LEU A 24 -5.43 12.50 20.12
C LEU A 24 -3.95 12.60 19.77
N ILE A 25 -3.18 12.84 20.83
CA ILE A 25 -1.73 12.95 20.86
C ILE A 25 -1.15 11.61 20.35
N PHE A 26 -0.90 11.51 19.04
CA PHE A 26 0.12 10.62 18.54
C PHE A 26 1.44 11.36 18.74
N LYS A 27 2.14 11.03 19.83
CA LYS A 27 3.59 11.20 19.86
C LYS A 27 4.10 10.37 18.70
N GLY A 28 4.33 11.02 17.57
CA GLY A 28 4.95 10.40 16.40
C GLY A 28 6.26 9.79 16.85
N TYR A 29 6.34 8.47 16.81
CA TYR A 29 7.61 7.81 16.59
C TYR A 29 8.01 8.21 15.17
N SER A 30 8.70 9.34 15.03
CA SER A 30 9.28 9.72 13.74
C SER A 30 10.35 8.69 13.45
N GLN A 31 9.99 7.66 12.70
CA GLN A 31 10.95 6.76 12.09
C GLN A 31 11.90 7.66 11.27
N ASP A 32 13.21 7.48 11.40
CA ASP A 32 14.14 8.10 10.45
C ASP A 32 13.79 7.55 9.07
N PHE A 33 13.07 8.35 8.28
CA PHE A 33 12.59 7.95 6.96
C PHE A 33 13.80 7.89 6.03
N GLU A 34 14.29 6.67 5.77
CA GLU A 34 15.18 6.44 4.64
C GLU A 34 14.49 6.95 3.37
N LYS A 35 15.26 7.64 2.53
CA LYS A 35 14.76 8.22 1.30
C LYS A 35 14.33 7.08 0.37
N ILE A 36 13.02 6.86 0.24
CA ILE A 36 12.44 5.87 -0.65
C ILE A 36 12.84 6.18 -2.11
N GLU A 37 13.43 5.19 -2.77
CA GLU A 37 13.66 5.19 -4.20
C GLU A 37 12.39 4.72 -4.94
N PHE A 38 12.04 5.41 -6.02
CA PHE A 38 10.92 5.04 -6.89
C PHE A 38 11.42 4.49 -8.23
N VAL A 39 11.07 3.24 -8.53
CA VAL A 39 11.39 2.59 -9.80
C VAL A 39 10.15 2.58 -10.70
N LYS A 40 10.22 3.29 -11.82
CA LYS A 40 9.09 3.39 -12.76
C LYS A 40 9.03 2.18 -13.70
N PHE A 41 7.86 1.55 -13.79
CA PHE A 41 7.58 0.44 -14.71
C PHE A 41 8.02 0.74 -16.15
N ASN A 42 7.60 1.89 -16.69
CA ASN A 42 7.91 2.27 -18.07
C ASN A 42 9.42 2.45 -18.32
N LYS A 43 10.19 2.84 -17.30
CA LYS A 43 11.66 2.91 -17.40
C LYS A 43 12.24 1.50 -17.51
N VAL A 44 11.82 0.59 -16.64
CA VAL A 44 12.30 -0.79 -16.63
C VAL A 44 11.95 -1.51 -17.93
N ILE A 45 10.69 -1.38 -18.38
CA ILE A 45 10.25 -1.90 -19.67
C ILE A 45 11.06 -1.28 -20.81
N GLY A 46 11.23 0.04 -20.83
CA GLY A 46 12.06 0.72 -21.83
C GLY A 46 13.46 0.12 -21.92
N ASP A 47 14.18 0.04 -20.79
CA ASP A 47 15.51 -0.54 -20.71
C ASP A 47 15.57 -1.98 -21.27
N ILE A 48 14.56 -2.80 -20.95
CA ILE A 48 14.47 -4.20 -21.39
C ILE A 48 14.25 -4.33 -22.91
N TYR A 49 13.49 -3.41 -23.51
CA TYR A 49 13.24 -3.42 -24.95
C TYR A 49 14.38 -2.80 -25.77
N THR A 50 15.14 -1.86 -25.20
CA THR A 50 16.22 -1.16 -25.90
C THR A 50 17.61 -1.74 -25.67
N SER A 51 17.78 -2.66 -24.72
CA SER A 51 19.11 -3.22 -24.43
C SER A 51 19.55 -4.24 -25.49
N ASP A 52 20.78 -4.06 -25.97
CA ASP A 52 21.47 -4.99 -26.87
C ASP A 52 22.06 -6.21 -26.14
N SER A 53 22.10 -6.17 -24.79
CA SER A 53 22.67 -7.23 -23.94
C SER A 53 21.79 -7.50 -22.72
N PHE A 54 21.47 -8.78 -22.49
CA PHE A 54 20.67 -9.21 -21.33
C PHE A 54 21.49 -9.37 -20.05
N THR A 55 22.81 -9.48 -20.16
CA THR A 55 23.69 -9.74 -19.01
C THR A 55 23.63 -8.60 -17.99
N ASP A 56 23.66 -7.36 -18.46
CA ASP A 56 23.64 -6.17 -17.59
C ASP A 56 22.26 -5.90 -16.98
N LEU A 57 21.22 -6.44 -17.59
CA LEU A 57 19.85 -6.31 -17.11
C LEU A 57 19.50 -7.34 -16.03
N LYS A 58 20.17 -8.50 -16.03
CA LYS A 58 19.78 -9.67 -15.24
C LYS A 58 19.57 -9.36 -13.74
N THR A 59 20.41 -8.52 -13.16
CA THR A 59 20.38 -8.16 -11.72
C THR A 59 20.04 -6.69 -11.48
N LYS A 60 19.73 -5.92 -12.52
CA LYS A 60 19.51 -4.47 -12.41
C LYS A 60 18.17 -4.13 -11.77
N TRP A 61 17.16 -4.96 -12.02
CA TRP A 61 15.78 -4.71 -11.62
C TRP A 61 15.19 -5.91 -10.88
N ASP A 62 14.22 -5.63 -10.02
CA ASP A 62 13.35 -6.65 -9.45
C ASP A 62 12.22 -6.96 -10.44
N TYR A 63 12.43 -8.00 -11.23
CA TYR A 63 11.49 -8.41 -12.27
C TYR A 63 10.21 -9.01 -11.71
N GLU A 64 10.22 -9.53 -10.48
CA GLU A 64 9.01 -10.05 -9.83
C GLU A 64 8.04 -8.89 -9.58
N TYR A 65 8.54 -7.78 -9.05
CA TYR A 65 7.74 -6.58 -8.77
C TYR A 65 7.19 -5.96 -10.06
N ILE A 66 7.95 -6.00 -11.14
CA ILE A 66 7.49 -5.57 -12.47
C ILE A 66 6.33 -6.43 -12.95
N LEU A 67 6.42 -7.76 -12.82
CA LEU A 67 5.34 -8.67 -13.22
C LEU A 67 4.09 -8.54 -12.34
N LEU A 68 4.26 -8.25 -11.04
CA LEU A 68 3.17 -8.00 -10.09
C LEU A 68 2.41 -6.69 -10.37
N LEU A 69 3.11 -5.69 -10.93
CA LEU A 69 2.50 -4.46 -11.46
C LEU A 69 1.73 -4.71 -12.76
N ASP A 70 2.39 -5.33 -13.74
CA ASP A 70 1.82 -5.64 -15.06
C ASP A 70 2.65 -6.72 -15.78
N SER A 71 2.00 -7.82 -16.14
CA SER A 71 2.62 -8.97 -16.79
C SER A 71 2.66 -8.87 -18.33
N SER A 72 2.27 -7.76 -18.94
CA SER A 72 2.33 -7.56 -20.41
C SER A 72 3.74 -7.71 -20.99
N GLY A 73 4.78 -7.44 -20.18
CA GLY A 73 6.19 -7.65 -20.56
C GLY A 73 6.74 -9.05 -20.32
N ILE A 74 5.93 -10.03 -19.89
CA ILE A 74 6.39 -11.31 -19.37
C ILE A 74 7.26 -12.11 -20.35
N GLU A 75 6.94 -12.11 -21.64
CA GLU A 75 7.73 -12.85 -22.64
C GLU A 75 9.14 -12.27 -22.77
N ARG A 76 9.26 -10.95 -22.78
CA ARG A 76 10.55 -10.28 -22.85
C ARG A 76 11.35 -10.45 -21.55
N ILE A 77 10.67 -10.43 -20.40
CA ILE A 77 11.32 -10.73 -19.11
C ILE A 77 11.77 -12.19 -19.06
N ASN A 78 11.03 -13.13 -19.66
CA ASN A 78 11.37 -14.55 -19.69
C ASN A 78 12.68 -14.83 -20.46
N GLU A 79 13.00 -14.02 -21.47
CA GLU A 79 14.29 -14.09 -22.17
C GLU A 79 15.48 -13.73 -21.26
N ILE A 80 15.26 -12.86 -20.25
CA ILE A 80 16.30 -12.33 -19.35
C ILE A 80 16.39 -13.14 -18.05
N ARG A 81 15.23 -13.39 -17.44
CA ARG A 81 15.02 -14.02 -16.13
C ARG A 81 13.92 -15.09 -16.20
N PRO A 82 14.17 -16.21 -16.90
CA PRO A 82 13.20 -17.30 -16.98
C PRO A 82 12.91 -17.92 -15.60
N ASP A 83 13.87 -17.85 -14.67
CA ASP A 83 13.71 -18.28 -13.28
C ASP A 83 12.59 -17.50 -12.57
N ILE A 84 12.59 -16.17 -12.67
CA ILE A 84 11.57 -15.30 -12.06
C ILE A 84 10.20 -15.50 -12.72
N VAL A 85 10.17 -15.63 -14.05
CA VAL A 85 8.90 -15.85 -14.76
C VAL A 85 8.27 -17.19 -14.39
N ASN A 86 9.08 -18.24 -14.25
CA ASN A 86 8.58 -19.55 -13.83
C ASN A 86 8.02 -19.51 -12.41
N ASP A 87 8.69 -18.83 -11.50
CA ASP A 87 8.21 -18.66 -10.13
C ASP A 87 6.90 -17.85 -10.10
N PHE A 88 6.85 -16.75 -10.85
CA PHE A 88 5.67 -15.91 -10.97
C PHE A 88 4.45 -16.68 -11.47
N ARG A 89 4.61 -17.48 -12.53
CA ARG A 89 3.54 -18.31 -13.09
C ARG A 89 3.06 -19.36 -12.09
N LYS A 90 3.98 -19.92 -11.29
CA LYS A 90 3.67 -20.94 -10.28
C LYS A 90 2.91 -20.36 -9.08
N ASN A 91 3.30 -19.18 -8.60
CA ASN A 91 2.86 -18.67 -7.31
C ASN A 91 1.76 -17.58 -7.42
N TYR A 92 1.76 -16.76 -8.48
CA TYR A 92 0.92 -15.56 -8.56
C TYR A 92 -0.10 -15.57 -9.71
N SER A 93 -0.25 -16.68 -10.42
CA SER A 93 -1.27 -16.84 -11.47
C SER A 93 -2.71 -16.94 -10.94
N LYS A 94 -2.90 -17.03 -9.62
CA LYS A 94 -4.21 -17.14 -8.97
C LYS A 94 -4.64 -15.81 -8.34
N PRO A 95 -5.96 -15.51 -8.30
CA PRO A 95 -6.46 -14.28 -7.68
C PRO A 95 -6.12 -14.20 -6.18
N ILE A 96 -5.67 -13.02 -5.74
CA ILE A 96 -5.50 -12.67 -4.33
C ILE A 96 -6.87 -12.79 -3.63
N LEU A 97 -6.93 -13.53 -2.52
CA LEU A 97 -8.15 -13.76 -1.75
C LEU A 97 -8.76 -12.44 -1.25
N GLU A 98 -10.09 -12.31 -1.29
CA GLU A 98 -10.80 -11.07 -0.91
C GLU A 98 -10.53 -10.59 0.52
N LYS A 99 -10.28 -11.52 1.46
CA LYS A 99 -9.97 -11.21 2.86
C LYS A 99 -8.64 -10.46 3.06
N HIS A 100 -7.81 -10.40 2.03
CA HIS A 100 -6.49 -9.76 2.04
C HIS A 100 -6.48 -8.45 1.24
N LYS A 101 -7.66 -7.80 1.17
CA LYS A 101 -7.85 -6.53 0.48
C LYS A 101 -8.48 -5.53 1.42
N LYS A 102 -7.99 -4.29 1.40
CA LYS A 102 -8.56 -3.17 2.17
C LYS A 102 -8.73 -1.96 1.28
N VAL A 103 -9.85 -1.26 1.46
CA VAL A 103 -10.10 0.03 0.81
C VAL A 103 -10.02 1.12 1.86
N ILE A 104 -9.17 2.10 1.62
CA ILE A 104 -8.95 3.25 2.48
C ILE A 104 -9.47 4.48 1.76
N SER A 105 -10.46 5.15 2.37
CA SER A 105 -10.98 6.41 1.82
C SER A 105 -9.86 7.45 1.76
N SER A 106 -9.62 8.00 0.57
CA SER A 106 -8.52 8.92 0.32
C SER A 106 -8.78 9.74 -0.95
N ASN A 107 -8.21 10.94 -1.02
CA ASN A 107 -8.23 11.83 -2.17
C ASN A 107 -6.88 11.92 -2.90
N VAL A 108 -5.95 10.99 -2.61
CA VAL A 108 -4.64 10.92 -3.25
C VAL A 108 -4.77 10.81 -4.76
N LYS A 109 -4.00 11.63 -5.48
CA LYS A 109 -4.00 11.66 -6.96
C LYS A 109 -2.81 10.93 -7.56
N PHE A 110 -1.66 10.93 -6.88
CA PHE A 110 -0.44 10.29 -7.33
C PHE A 110 0.02 9.28 -6.29
N ILE A 111 0.29 8.05 -6.72
CA ILE A 111 0.60 6.96 -5.80
C ILE A 111 1.91 7.21 -5.02
N GLU A 112 2.84 7.98 -5.59
CA GLU A 112 4.06 8.40 -4.88
C GLU A 112 3.76 9.20 -3.61
N ASP A 113 2.67 9.96 -3.58
CA ASP A 113 2.31 10.78 -2.41
C ASP A 113 2.03 9.90 -1.19
N CYS A 114 1.51 8.68 -1.41
CA CYS A 114 1.32 7.68 -0.35
C CYS A 114 2.63 7.33 0.38
N PHE A 115 3.75 7.42 -0.33
CA PHE A 115 5.07 7.02 0.17
C PHE A 115 5.98 8.22 0.46
N LYS A 116 5.58 9.45 0.12
CA LYS A 116 6.35 10.65 0.46
C LYS A 116 5.80 11.38 1.67
N ASN A 117 4.51 11.21 1.97
CA ASN A 117 3.85 11.85 3.09
C ASN A 117 3.80 10.92 4.30
N GLU A 118 4.38 11.37 5.42
CA GLU A 118 4.43 10.60 6.68
C GLU A 118 3.06 10.10 7.14
N ASN A 119 2.02 10.94 7.14
CA ASN A 119 0.68 10.53 7.56
C ASN A 119 0.08 9.45 6.65
N LEU A 120 0.39 9.50 5.34
CA LEU A 120 -0.08 8.48 4.39
C LEU A 120 0.74 7.19 4.48
N GLN A 121 2.04 7.28 4.78
CA GLN A 121 2.86 6.10 5.07
C GLN A 121 2.36 5.38 6.32
N ASP A 122 2.12 6.12 7.41
CA ASP A 122 1.55 5.59 8.64
C ASP A 122 0.20 4.93 8.36
N LEU A 123 -0.63 5.55 7.51
CA LEU A 123 -1.90 4.97 7.10
C LEU A 123 -1.70 3.63 6.37
N ILE A 124 -0.70 3.51 5.49
CA ILE A 124 -0.36 2.24 4.82
C ILE A 124 0.12 1.20 5.85
N LEU A 125 1.07 1.56 6.72
CA LEU A 125 1.65 0.67 7.73
C LEU A 125 0.60 0.19 8.76
N ASN A 126 -0.41 1.01 9.05
CA ASN A 126 -1.54 0.66 9.91
C ASN A 126 -2.54 -0.29 9.24
N ASN A 127 -2.51 -0.38 7.91
CA ASN A 127 -3.48 -1.14 7.15
C ASN A 127 -2.90 -2.40 6.52
N THR A 128 -1.71 -2.83 6.92
CA THR A 128 -1.17 -4.16 6.53
C THR A 128 -2.11 -5.28 6.94
N THR A 129 -1.99 -6.40 6.27
CA THR A 129 -2.85 -7.56 6.50
C THR A 129 -2.49 -8.29 7.78
N ILE A 130 -1.23 -8.17 8.22
CA ILE A 130 -0.74 -8.76 9.47
C ILE A 130 -0.87 -7.75 10.61
N GLU A 131 -1.66 -8.10 11.62
CA GLU A 131 -1.85 -7.31 12.83
C GLU A 131 -0.64 -7.44 13.77
N THR A 132 0.30 -6.50 13.64
CA THR A 132 1.45 -6.34 14.54
C THR A 132 1.65 -4.87 14.88
N ASN A 133 2.45 -4.60 15.92
CA ASN A 133 2.77 -3.24 16.36
C ASN A 133 3.48 -2.45 15.25
N LEU A 134 3.03 -1.22 15.01
CA LEU A 134 3.61 -0.28 14.04
C LEU A 134 5.11 -0.07 14.21
N SER A 135 5.60 -0.01 15.46
CA SER A 135 7.02 0.23 15.76
C SER A 135 7.96 -0.80 15.13
N ASN A 136 7.43 -1.96 14.77
CA ASN A 136 8.18 -3.06 14.21
C ASN A 136 8.06 -3.10 12.68
N LYS A 137 7.21 -2.26 12.08
CA LYS A 137 6.96 -2.24 10.63
C LYS A 137 7.78 -1.15 9.96
N LYS A 138 8.36 -1.46 8.80
CA LYS A 138 9.10 -0.50 7.99
C LYS A 138 8.84 -0.74 6.51
N LEU A 139 8.52 0.32 5.77
CA LEU A 139 8.52 0.29 4.30
C LEU A 139 9.93 0.01 3.80
N GLN A 140 10.05 -0.95 2.87
CA GLN A 140 11.28 -1.24 2.16
C GLN A 140 11.41 -0.38 0.90
N SER A 141 12.65 -0.06 0.55
CA SER A 141 13.02 0.62 -0.69
C SER A 141 13.76 -0.36 -1.59
N PRO A 142 13.57 -0.32 -2.93
CA PRO A 142 12.75 0.62 -3.69
C PRO A 142 11.26 0.24 -3.78
N ILE A 143 10.43 1.22 -4.15
CA ILE A 143 9.01 1.03 -4.48
C ILE A 143 8.81 1.09 -5.99
N TYR A 144 8.15 0.09 -6.55
CA TYR A 144 7.91 0.00 -7.99
C TYR A 144 6.56 0.61 -8.34
N ILE A 145 6.52 1.50 -9.33
CA ILE A 145 5.34 2.31 -9.66
C ILE A 145 4.97 2.20 -11.13
N LYS A 146 3.67 2.06 -11.39
CA LYS A 146 3.06 2.10 -12.72
C LYS A 146 2.00 3.19 -12.84
N ASP A 147 2.10 3.98 -13.91
CA ASP A 147 1.13 5.00 -14.36
C ASP A 147 0.68 5.98 -13.27
N ASP A 148 1.53 6.22 -12.27
CA ASP A 148 1.28 7.03 -11.06
C ASP A 148 0.02 6.64 -10.26
N LYS A 149 -0.54 5.46 -10.53
CA LYS A 149 -1.80 4.98 -9.94
C LYS A 149 -1.66 3.65 -9.23
N MET A 150 -0.57 2.94 -9.45
CA MET A 150 -0.33 1.63 -8.87
C MET A 150 1.10 1.52 -8.39
N ALA A 151 1.29 0.87 -7.24
CA ALA A 151 2.60 0.51 -6.74
C ALA A 151 2.62 -0.91 -6.17
N VAL A 152 3.78 -1.55 -6.24
CA VAL A 152 4.12 -2.76 -5.47
C VAL A 152 5.26 -2.39 -4.53
N TYR A 153 5.11 -2.77 -3.27
CA TYR A 153 6.02 -2.42 -2.19
C TYR A 153 6.05 -3.54 -1.14
N GLU A 154 7.10 -3.53 -0.32
CA GLU A 154 7.26 -4.47 0.78
C GLU A 154 7.31 -3.74 2.11
N ILE A 155 6.75 -4.39 3.13
CA ILE A 155 6.83 -3.98 4.52
C ILE A 155 7.53 -5.08 5.29
N ASN A 156 8.61 -4.72 5.96
CA ASN A 156 9.31 -5.63 6.88
C ASN A 156 8.80 -5.42 8.29
N GLY A 157 8.53 -6.54 8.95
CA GLY A 157 8.24 -6.65 10.36
C GLY A 157 9.32 -7.41 11.12
N GLU A 158 9.09 -7.63 12.41
CA GLU A 158 9.94 -8.53 13.20
C GLU A 158 9.62 -10.00 12.85
N GLY A 159 10.53 -10.65 12.10
CA GLY A 159 10.42 -12.06 11.71
C GLY A 159 9.45 -12.33 10.55
N TRP A 160 9.05 -11.31 9.80
CA TRP A 160 8.20 -11.46 8.62
C TRP A 160 8.38 -10.30 7.64
N SER A 161 8.03 -10.53 6.37
CA SER A 161 7.82 -9.48 5.38
C SER A 161 6.51 -9.68 4.62
N GLU A 162 5.85 -8.59 4.26
CA GLU A 162 4.58 -8.56 3.52
C GLU A 162 4.81 -7.79 2.22
N CYS A 163 4.48 -8.40 1.09
CA CYS A 163 4.48 -7.74 -0.21
C CYS A 163 3.06 -7.39 -0.62
N ASP A 164 2.85 -6.11 -0.92
CA ASP A 164 1.56 -5.51 -1.15
C ASP A 164 1.50 -4.82 -2.51
N ARG A 165 0.28 -4.75 -3.06
CA ARG A 165 -0.06 -3.88 -4.18
C ARG A 165 -1.07 -2.84 -3.74
N ILE A 166 -0.76 -1.57 -3.98
CA ILE A 166 -1.69 -0.45 -3.77
C ILE A 166 -2.11 0.17 -5.10
N ARG A 167 -3.40 0.52 -5.22
CA ARG A 167 -4.01 1.13 -6.40
C ARG A 167 -4.91 2.30 -6.02
N ILE A 168 -4.83 3.39 -6.78
CA ILE A 168 -5.82 4.47 -6.72
C ILE A 168 -7.08 4.02 -7.46
N THR A 169 -8.21 4.11 -6.79
CA THR A 169 -9.54 3.75 -7.28
C THR A 169 -10.51 4.93 -7.09
N ASP A 170 -11.72 4.80 -7.64
CA ASP A 170 -12.83 5.74 -7.40
C ASP A 170 -13.26 5.84 -5.92
N LYS A 171 -12.96 4.80 -5.12
CA LYS A 171 -13.31 4.71 -3.69
C LYS A 171 -12.16 5.08 -2.76
N GLY A 172 -11.01 5.52 -3.29
CA GLY A 172 -9.79 5.78 -2.54
C GLY A 172 -8.68 4.79 -2.87
N LEU A 173 -7.87 4.40 -1.88
CA LEU A 173 -6.74 3.50 -2.05
C LEU A 173 -7.17 2.05 -1.79
N LEU A 174 -6.97 1.17 -2.77
CA LEU A 174 -7.12 -0.28 -2.62
C LEU A 174 -5.76 -0.90 -2.36
N ILE A 175 -5.57 -1.51 -1.20
CA ILE A 175 -4.38 -2.30 -0.84
C ILE A 175 -4.74 -3.77 -0.93
N GLU A 176 -3.89 -4.57 -1.57
CA GLU A 176 -4.02 -6.01 -1.72
C GLU A 176 -2.71 -6.68 -1.32
N MET A 177 -2.73 -7.54 -0.30
CA MET A 177 -1.55 -8.35 0.03
C MET A 177 -1.37 -9.46 -1.00
N ILE A 178 -0.15 -9.55 -1.52
CA ILE A 178 0.25 -10.51 -2.54
C ILE A 178 0.78 -11.77 -1.85
N TYR A 179 1.75 -11.60 -0.95
CA TYR A 179 2.34 -12.69 -0.18
C TYR A 179 2.92 -12.21 1.14
N ILE A 180 3.19 -13.18 2.02
CA ILE A 180 3.90 -13.02 3.28
C ILE A 180 5.05 -14.02 3.33
N ILE A 181 6.21 -13.59 3.81
CA ILE A 181 7.33 -14.44 4.15
C ILE A 181 7.47 -14.42 5.68
N GLN A 182 7.64 -15.60 6.29
CA GLN A 182 7.98 -15.74 7.72
C GLN A 182 9.41 -16.25 7.81
N GLU A 183 10.24 -15.60 8.62
CA GLU A 183 11.65 -15.96 8.86
C GLU A 183 11.81 -17.08 9.90
#